data_AF-A0A7S2JFH4-F1
#
_entry.id   AF-A0A7S2JFH4-F1
#
_cell.length_a   1.000
_cell.length_b   1.000
_cell.length_c   1.000
_cell.angle_alpha   90.00
_cell.angle_beta   90.00
_cell.angle_gamma   90.00
#
_symmetry.space_group_name_H-M   'P 1'
#
loop_
_entity.id
_entity.type
_entity.pdbx_description
1 polymer ?
#
loop_
_entity_poly.entity_id
_entity_poly.type
_entity_poly.pdbx_seq_one_letter_code
_entity_poly.pdbx_strand_id
1 'polypeptide(L)'
;AGRGECDDDVSARARALANGTSGRRLLAALGTGSCECRHAAFGGLDELGRTTCEVGQCKAGWQEVLGSPTICEACLEGSTSKANGTCEPCPGGQYSDQRGGLCVDCPLGRNALPGSRDCYFDAVFFAWMAFAALASFGSFLLLGLALGLPVPIEDVHIEDGQVHVKTSSRHFLLLWPAFVTIHLRGTGHPGLNTPFLALAVQDRSLALYATAREPGAKPEPVTVALESSVGYVHFGRPRCWWHRGILGVPSGMAAALLLTCAAFAVLAKPVPPSFAAAATFAVALLAAATWAFHLRRTAKTRLSQDWQHYRARVLQRHRPQACKRGSGRAVKCHIVRDLHDFFRSYIKDRDMYYVCENIIKPLTAPYKLSFAEMVGPSNVRWFVSHYWGHCFRHFVESLQKHAETVGSRTDWHEQAYWICTLSNNQWEIERELGGGRWEKSSFFLALRSGLCCGTAMVLDERAQPLRRAWCLFEVLQTLLLTQESGGFQGLQLCTPGGVLNEGQ
;
A
#
# COMPACT_ATOMS: atom_id res chain seq x y z
N ALA A 1 4.37 34.00 -72.60
CA ALA A 1 3.89 33.42 -71.34
C ALA A 1 3.20 34.54 -70.56
N GLY A 2 1.92 34.38 -70.21
CA GLY A 2 0.95 35.47 -70.08
C GLY A 2 1.08 36.50 -68.94
N ARG A 3 2.21 36.60 -68.23
CA ARG A 3 2.33 37.40 -66.97
C ARG A 3 2.27 38.92 -67.16
N GLY A 4 2.33 39.39 -68.40
CA GLY A 4 2.28 40.80 -68.76
C GLY A 4 1.97 40.97 -70.24
N GLU A 5 1.77 42.22 -70.65
CA GLU A 5 1.76 42.62 -72.05
C GLU A 5 3.13 43.19 -72.40
N CYS A 6 3.85 42.52 -73.29
CA CYS A 6 5.17 42.94 -73.72
C CYS A 6 5.07 43.76 -75.00
N ASP A 7 5.79 44.89 -75.03
CA ASP A 7 5.98 45.69 -76.23
C ASP A 7 7.00 45.02 -77.16
N ASP A 8 6.57 43.92 -77.76
CA ASP A 8 7.31 43.18 -78.78
C ASP A 8 7.10 43.77 -80.19
N ASP A 9 7.87 43.28 -81.17
CA ASP A 9 7.75 43.73 -82.56
C ASP A 9 6.33 43.53 -83.12
N VAL A 10 5.58 42.55 -82.62
CA VAL A 10 4.22 42.26 -83.06
C VAL A 10 3.24 43.33 -82.57
N SER A 11 3.30 43.70 -81.29
CA SER A 11 2.48 44.76 -80.69
C SER A 11 2.88 46.15 -81.16
N ALA A 12 4.18 46.41 -81.37
CA ALA A 12 4.66 47.64 -82.00
C ALA A 12 4.14 47.81 -83.43
N ARG A 13 4.14 46.72 -84.22
CA ARG A 13 3.53 46.69 -85.56
C ARG A 13 2.03 46.87 -85.51
N ALA A 14 1.33 46.22 -84.58
CA ALA A 14 -0.12 46.38 -84.41
C ALA A 14 -0.50 47.84 -84.08
N ARG A 15 0.25 48.51 -83.20
CA ARG A 15 0.05 49.93 -82.87
C ARG A 15 0.39 50.85 -84.05
N ALA A 16 1.49 50.56 -84.77
CA ALA A 16 1.84 51.31 -85.98
C ALA A 16 0.76 51.17 -87.06
N LEU A 17 0.19 49.97 -87.24
CA LEU A 17 -0.93 49.72 -88.16
C LEU A 17 -2.19 50.47 -87.72
N ALA A 18 -2.54 50.43 -86.42
CA ALA A 18 -3.68 51.14 -85.86
C ALA A 18 -3.56 52.67 -86.04
N ASN A 19 -2.34 53.20 -86.00
CA ASN A 19 -2.04 54.61 -86.28
C ASN A 19 -1.93 54.94 -87.79
N GLY A 20 -2.31 54.01 -88.68
CA GLY A 20 -2.37 54.24 -90.13
C GLY A 20 -1.04 54.08 -90.87
N THR A 21 -0.02 53.51 -90.22
CA THR A 21 1.30 53.27 -90.83
C THR A 21 1.25 52.04 -91.75
N SER A 22 1.70 52.16 -93.01
CA SER A 22 1.68 51.06 -93.98
C SER A 22 3.03 50.89 -94.71
N GLY A 23 3.22 49.75 -95.37
CA GLY A 23 4.41 49.45 -96.17
C GLY A 23 5.70 49.20 -95.37
N ARG A 24 6.86 49.57 -95.92
CA ARG A 24 8.18 49.30 -95.31
C ARG A 24 8.37 49.85 -93.89
N ARG A 25 7.70 50.96 -93.55
CA ARG A 25 7.76 51.55 -92.19
C ARG A 25 7.04 50.70 -91.15
N LEU A 26 6.00 49.97 -91.55
CA LEU A 26 5.31 49.02 -90.67
C LEU A 26 6.24 47.85 -90.33
N LEU A 27 6.94 47.28 -91.32
CA LEU A 27 7.88 46.17 -91.09
C LEU A 27 9.09 46.56 -90.23
N ALA A 28 9.46 47.85 -90.21
CA ALA A 28 10.56 48.39 -89.43
C ALA A 28 10.18 48.85 -88.01
N ALA A 29 8.90 48.78 -87.63
CA ALA A 29 8.49 49.02 -86.24
C ALA A 29 9.03 47.89 -85.36
N LEU A 30 9.94 48.24 -84.45
CA LEU A 30 10.53 47.34 -83.46
C LEU A 30 9.95 47.69 -82.09
N GLY A 31 9.57 46.68 -81.34
CA GLY A 31 9.13 46.84 -79.96
C GLY A 31 10.29 47.22 -79.05
N THR A 32 9.98 47.90 -77.94
CA THR A 32 11.00 48.27 -76.95
C THR A 32 11.50 47.04 -76.17
N GLY A 33 10.78 45.92 -76.22
CA GLY A 33 11.07 44.69 -75.47
C GLY A 33 10.74 44.79 -73.98
N SER A 34 10.25 45.93 -73.50
CA SER A 34 9.77 46.10 -72.13
C SER A 34 8.36 45.56 -71.97
N CYS A 35 8.09 44.91 -70.84
CA CYS A 35 6.78 44.37 -70.50
C CYS A 35 6.10 45.15 -69.38
N GLU A 36 4.79 45.33 -69.51
CA GLU A 36 3.92 45.84 -68.45
C GLU A 36 3.24 44.64 -67.76
N CYS A 37 3.63 44.39 -66.52
CA CYS A 37 3.19 43.21 -65.79
C CYS A 37 1.77 43.39 -65.27
N ARG A 38 0.92 42.37 -65.47
CA ARG A 38 -0.49 42.42 -65.06
C ARG A 38 -0.68 42.46 -63.54
N HIS A 39 0.35 42.13 -62.77
CA HIS A 39 0.33 42.16 -61.32
C HIS A 39 1.68 42.64 -60.77
N ALA A 40 1.66 43.50 -59.75
CA ALA A 40 2.85 44.15 -59.19
C ALA A 40 3.87 43.19 -58.52
N ALA A 41 3.46 41.94 -58.25
CA ALA A 41 4.35 40.91 -57.72
C ALA A 41 5.28 40.29 -58.78
N PHE A 42 4.99 40.55 -60.06
CA PHE A 42 5.82 40.12 -61.18
C PHE A 42 6.53 41.34 -61.74
N GLY A 43 7.85 41.26 -61.86
CA GLY A 43 8.70 42.36 -62.23
C GLY A 43 10.17 42.01 -62.05
N GLY A 44 11.00 42.55 -62.93
CA GLY A 44 12.44 42.39 -62.95
C GLY A 44 13.03 43.17 -64.11
N LEU A 45 14.36 43.23 -64.18
CA LEU A 45 15.07 43.76 -65.33
C LEU A 45 15.84 42.62 -65.98
N ASP A 46 15.80 42.52 -67.30
CA ASP A 46 16.69 41.63 -68.04
C ASP A 46 18.12 42.19 -68.09
N GLU A 47 19.04 41.46 -68.72
CA GLU A 47 20.45 41.85 -68.84
C GLU A 47 20.65 43.18 -69.60
N LEU A 48 19.63 43.65 -70.33
CA LEU A 48 19.64 44.91 -71.09
C LEU A 48 18.89 46.05 -70.38
N GLY A 49 18.47 45.83 -69.13
CA GLY A 49 17.76 46.83 -68.32
C GLY A 49 16.30 47.03 -68.72
N ARG A 50 15.70 46.09 -69.46
CA ARG A 50 14.29 46.16 -69.87
C ARG A 50 13.41 45.46 -68.85
N THR A 51 12.22 45.98 -68.61
CA THR A 51 11.27 45.41 -67.65
C THR A 51 10.77 44.05 -68.14
N THR A 52 10.95 43.00 -67.34
CA THR A 52 10.42 41.65 -67.59
C THR A 52 9.44 41.23 -66.51
N CYS A 53 8.43 40.47 -66.89
CA CYS A 53 7.44 39.88 -65.97
C CYS A 53 7.71 38.39 -65.71
N GLU A 54 8.84 37.88 -66.20
CA GLU A 54 9.25 36.49 -66.03
C GLU A 54 9.78 36.23 -64.61
N VAL A 55 10.38 37.25 -64.01
CA VAL A 55 10.90 37.23 -62.64
C VAL A 55 9.85 37.78 -61.69
N GLY A 56 9.66 37.12 -60.54
CA GLY A 56 8.70 37.51 -59.51
C GLY A 56 7.98 36.30 -58.93
N GLN A 57 7.66 36.38 -57.65
CA GLN A 57 6.99 35.31 -56.91
C GLN A 57 5.81 35.92 -56.16
N CYS A 58 4.69 35.19 -56.13
CA CYS A 58 3.62 35.56 -55.20
C CYS A 58 4.19 35.53 -53.78
N LYS A 59 3.96 36.63 -53.03
CA LYS A 59 4.37 36.73 -51.63
C LYS A 59 3.69 35.62 -50.81
N ALA A 60 4.26 35.28 -49.65
CA ALA A 60 3.65 34.30 -48.76
C ALA A 60 2.18 34.66 -48.44
N GLY A 61 1.32 33.63 -48.41
CA GLY A 61 -0.14 33.78 -48.32
C GLY A 61 -0.84 33.99 -49.66
N TRP A 62 -0.14 34.00 -50.79
CA TRP A 62 -0.72 34.16 -52.13
C TRP A 62 -0.28 33.01 -53.04
N GLN A 63 -1.18 32.52 -53.89
CA GLN A 63 -0.90 31.46 -54.86
C GLN A 63 -1.11 31.94 -56.30
N GLU A 64 -0.43 31.28 -57.24
CA GLU A 64 -0.63 31.49 -58.67
C GLU A 64 -1.83 30.65 -59.15
N VAL A 65 -2.79 31.28 -59.85
CA VAL A 65 -4.03 30.61 -60.27
C VAL A 65 -3.74 29.64 -61.43
N LEU A 66 -4.00 28.34 -61.21
CA LEU A 66 -3.92 27.30 -62.23
C LEU A 66 -4.89 27.62 -63.40
N GLY A 67 -4.35 28.00 -64.55
CA GLY A 67 -5.11 28.38 -65.75
C GLY A 67 -4.99 29.86 -66.15
N SER A 68 -4.50 30.71 -65.24
CA SER A 68 -4.08 32.09 -65.56
C SER A 68 -2.84 32.42 -64.72
N PRO A 69 -1.63 32.04 -65.19
CA PRO A 69 -0.35 32.19 -64.44
C PRO A 69 0.09 33.65 -64.23
N THR A 70 -0.86 34.58 -64.31
CA THR A 70 -0.66 36.01 -64.53
C THR A 70 -1.19 36.83 -63.35
N ILE A 71 -1.89 36.17 -62.42
CA ILE A 71 -2.55 36.78 -61.26
C ILE A 71 -2.17 35.98 -60.02
N CYS A 72 -1.67 36.67 -58.99
CA CYS A 72 -1.57 36.13 -57.65
C CYS A 72 -2.92 36.30 -56.96
N GLU A 73 -3.50 35.22 -56.45
CA GLU A 73 -4.71 35.26 -55.64
C GLU A 73 -4.37 35.04 -54.17
N ALA A 74 -4.98 35.82 -53.29
CA ALA A 74 -4.81 35.65 -51.85
C ALA A 74 -5.41 34.30 -51.41
N CYS A 75 -4.68 33.56 -50.59
CA CYS A 75 -5.23 32.35 -49.96
C CYS A 75 -6.49 32.71 -49.17
N LEU A 76 -7.48 31.80 -49.22
CA LEU A 76 -8.67 31.92 -48.41
C LEU A 76 -8.32 31.85 -46.92
N GLU A 77 -9.19 32.40 -46.08
CA GLU A 77 -9.11 32.27 -44.63
C GLU A 77 -8.88 30.81 -44.22
N GLY A 78 -8.03 30.60 -43.22
CA GLY A 78 -7.60 29.27 -42.78
C GLY A 78 -6.56 28.58 -43.68
N SER A 79 -6.11 29.19 -44.77
CA SER A 79 -5.03 28.66 -45.63
C SER A 79 -3.89 29.65 -45.79
N THR A 80 -2.68 29.16 -46.02
CA THR A 80 -1.51 29.98 -46.33
C THR A 80 -0.65 29.32 -47.42
N SER A 81 0.26 30.07 -48.00
CA SER A 81 1.26 29.54 -48.94
C SER A 81 2.64 30.05 -48.57
N LYS A 82 3.66 29.23 -48.81
CA LYS A 82 5.03 29.75 -48.91
C LYS A 82 5.14 30.62 -50.17
N ALA A 83 6.15 31.49 -50.24
CA ALA A 83 6.38 32.28 -51.46
C ALA A 83 6.43 31.35 -52.68
N ASN A 84 5.61 31.65 -53.70
CA ASN A 84 5.44 30.83 -54.91
C ASN A 84 4.85 29.41 -54.70
N GLY A 85 4.25 29.13 -53.54
CA GLY A 85 3.57 27.86 -53.24
C GLY A 85 2.07 27.88 -53.54
N THR A 86 1.46 26.70 -53.56
CA THR A 86 -0.01 26.56 -53.54
C THR A 86 -0.56 26.87 -52.15
N CYS A 87 -1.79 27.37 -52.07
CA CYS A 87 -2.46 27.56 -50.79
C CYS A 87 -2.72 26.20 -50.16
N GLU A 88 -2.13 25.97 -48.99
CA GLU A 88 -2.35 24.80 -48.16
C GLU A 88 -3.12 25.22 -46.90
N PRO A 89 -4.00 24.37 -46.36
CA PRO A 89 -4.67 24.65 -45.10
C PRO A 89 -3.63 24.84 -44.00
N CYS A 90 -3.87 25.82 -43.11
CA CYS A 90 -3.03 26.00 -41.94
C CYS A 90 -2.91 24.68 -41.17
N PRO A 91 -1.72 24.30 -40.68
CA PRO A 91 -1.56 23.10 -39.88
C PRO A 91 -2.36 23.23 -38.56
N GLY A 92 -2.75 22.09 -37.97
CA GLY A 92 -3.46 22.10 -36.70
C GLY A 92 -2.71 22.88 -35.62
N GLY A 93 -3.44 23.70 -34.86
CA GLY A 93 -2.89 24.63 -33.87
C GLY A 93 -2.57 26.03 -34.40
N GLN A 94 -2.71 26.26 -35.70
CA GLN A 94 -2.58 27.59 -36.32
C GLN A 94 -3.85 28.00 -37.07
N TYR A 95 -4.06 29.30 -37.23
CA TYR A 95 -5.20 29.88 -37.94
C TYR A 95 -4.78 31.06 -38.81
N SER A 96 -5.64 31.44 -39.77
CA SER A 96 -5.51 32.68 -40.54
C SER A 96 -6.89 33.32 -40.68
N ASP A 97 -7.10 34.45 -40.01
CA ASP A 97 -8.36 35.20 -39.96
C ASP A 97 -8.57 36.14 -41.15
N GLN A 98 -7.52 36.40 -41.92
CA GLN A 98 -7.55 37.29 -43.07
C GLN A 98 -7.16 36.56 -44.35
N ARG A 99 -7.75 36.97 -45.48
CA ARG A 99 -7.33 36.51 -46.81
C ARG A 99 -5.90 36.94 -47.10
N GLY A 100 -5.08 35.99 -47.49
CA GLY A 100 -3.65 36.18 -47.73
C GLY A 100 -2.80 36.38 -46.47
N GLY A 101 -3.35 36.05 -45.30
CA GLY A 101 -2.63 36.03 -44.03
C GLY A 101 -1.62 34.87 -43.92
N LEU A 102 -0.69 35.02 -42.99
CA LEU A 102 0.19 33.93 -42.55
C LEU A 102 -0.53 33.14 -41.46
N CYS A 103 -0.31 31.82 -41.43
CA CYS A 103 -0.79 31.02 -40.31
C CYS A 103 -0.08 31.47 -39.03
N VAL A 104 -0.86 31.92 -38.06
CA VAL A 104 -0.39 32.33 -36.73
C VAL A 104 -0.78 31.27 -35.71
N ASP A 105 0.08 31.06 -34.72
CA ASP A 105 -0.20 30.13 -33.62
C ASP A 105 -1.43 30.62 -32.83
N CYS A 106 -2.31 29.68 -32.47
CA CYS A 106 -3.40 30.00 -31.58
C CYS A 106 -2.88 30.52 -30.22
N PRO A 107 -3.55 31.51 -29.61
CA PRO A 107 -3.21 31.96 -28.27
C PRO A 107 -3.36 30.80 -27.27
N LEU A 108 -2.61 30.86 -26.17
CA LEU A 108 -2.59 29.82 -25.12
C LEU A 108 -4.01 29.41 -24.73
N GLY A 109 -4.27 28.10 -24.80
CA GLY A 109 -5.56 27.51 -24.43
C GLY A 109 -6.64 27.56 -25.51
N ARG A 110 -6.29 27.88 -26.76
CA ARG A 110 -7.18 27.68 -27.91
C ARG A 110 -6.51 26.77 -28.94
N ASN A 111 -7.32 26.06 -29.71
CA ASN A 111 -6.88 25.18 -30.81
C ASN A 111 -7.60 25.55 -32.10
N ALA A 112 -7.01 25.13 -33.22
CA ALA A 112 -7.56 25.25 -34.55
C ALA A 112 -7.39 23.91 -35.28
N LEU A 113 -8.45 23.43 -35.94
CA LEU A 113 -8.35 22.29 -36.85
C LEU A 113 -7.64 22.74 -38.13
N PRO A 114 -7.01 21.83 -38.90
CA PRO A 114 -6.42 22.20 -40.18
C PRO A 114 -7.40 22.95 -41.07
N GLY A 115 -7.02 24.12 -41.57
CA GLY A 115 -7.92 24.97 -42.38
C GLY A 115 -8.84 25.91 -41.61
N SER A 116 -8.71 26.03 -40.28
CA SER A 116 -9.62 26.88 -39.49
C SER A 116 -9.29 28.37 -39.63
N ARG A 117 -10.33 29.18 -39.77
CA ARG A 117 -10.26 30.66 -39.78
C ARG A 117 -10.16 31.30 -38.40
N ASP A 118 -10.50 30.56 -37.35
CA ASP A 118 -10.51 31.02 -35.96
C ASP A 118 -10.04 29.92 -35.02
N CYS A 119 -9.46 30.32 -33.90
CA CYS A 119 -9.17 29.41 -32.80
C CYS A 119 -10.39 29.25 -31.90
N TYR A 120 -10.78 28.01 -31.62
CA TYR A 120 -11.85 27.68 -30.68
C TYR A 120 -11.27 27.24 -29.32
N PHE A 121 -12.06 27.47 -28.27
CA PHE A 121 -11.76 26.92 -26.95
C PHE A 121 -12.21 25.46 -26.93
N ASP A 122 -11.26 24.53 -26.82
CA ASP A 122 -11.57 23.11 -26.73
C ASP A 122 -11.99 22.75 -25.30
N ALA A 123 -13.24 23.05 -24.97
CA ALA A 123 -13.81 22.75 -23.66
C ALA A 123 -13.71 21.26 -23.30
N VAL A 124 -13.73 20.37 -24.30
CA VAL A 124 -13.58 18.93 -24.10
C VAL A 124 -12.17 18.60 -23.64
N PHE A 125 -11.14 19.16 -24.28
CA PHE A 125 -9.75 19.01 -23.87
C PHE A 125 -9.53 19.48 -22.42
N PHE A 126 -10.02 20.68 -22.06
CA PHE A 126 -9.88 21.21 -20.70
C PHE A 126 -10.64 20.38 -19.66
N ALA A 127 -11.86 19.94 -19.98
CA ALA A 127 -12.62 19.05 -19.11
C ALA A 127 -11.88 17.73 -18.88
N TRP A 128 -11.27 17.18 -19.93
CA TRP A 128 -10.48 15.94 -19.85
C TRP A 128 -9.22 16.12 -19.01
N MET A 129 -8.49 17.23 -19.18
CA MET A 129 -7.31 17.54 -18.38
C MET A 129 -7.67 17.78 -16.89
N ALA A 130 -8.76 18.50 -16.63
CA ALA A 130 -9.28 18.66 -15.28
C ALA A 130 -9.64 17.31 -14.65
N PHE A 131 -10.31 16.44 -15.41
CA PHE A 131 -10.62 15.08 -14.97
C PHE A 131 -9.34 14.26 -14.68
N ALA A 132 -8.34 14.30 -15.56
CA ALA A 132 -7.07 13.60 -15.37
C ALA A 132 -6.30 14.10 -14.14
N ALA A 133 -6.28 15.42 -13.89
CA ALA A 133 -5.68 16.01 -12.71
C ALA A 133 -6.44 15.60 -11.44
N LEU A 134 -7.77 15.64 -11.44
CA LEU A 134 -8.61 15.18 -10.34
C LEU A 134 -8.47 13.67 -10.09
N ALA A 135 -8.37 12.85 -11.14
CA ALA A 135 -8.17 11.41 -11.04
C ALA A 135 -6.77 11.08 -10.49
N SER A 136 -5.75 11.81 -10.91
CA SER A 136 -4.39 11.69 -10.37
C SER A 136 -4.36 12.08 -8.90
N PHE A 137 -4.94 13.24 -8.56
CA PHE A 137 -5.07 13.68 -7.17
C PHE A 137 -5.87 12.68 -6.34
N GLY A 138 -6.98 12.18 -6.86
CA GLY A 138 -7.80 11.14 -6.25
C GLY A 138 -7.02 9.86 -6.03
N SER A 139 -6.17 9.45 -6.98
CA SER A 139 -5.31 8.27 -6.85
C SER A 139 -4.24 8.45 -5.77
N PHE A 140 -3.67 9.65 -5.62
CA PHE A 140 -2.73 9.96 -4.53
C PHE A 140 -3.41 10.12 -3.18
N LEU A 141 -4.62 10.67 -3.16
CA LEU A 141 -5.46 10.75 -1.97
C LEU A 141 -5.82 9.34 -1.51
N LEU A 142 -6.25 8.49 -2.44
CA LEU A 142 -6.45 7.06 -2.20
C LEU A 142 -5.12 6.49 -1.68
N LEU A 143 -4.00 6.61 -2.38
CA LEU A 143 -2.70 6.12 -1.88
C LEU A 143 -2.35 6.61 -0.46
N GLY A 144 -2.65 7.86 -0.11
CA GLY A 144 -2.52 8.39 1.25
C GLY A 144 -3.46 7.71 2.25
N LEU A 145 -4.70 7.42 1.85
CA LEU A 145 -5.62 6.56 2.60
C LEU A 145 -5.11 5.11 2.71
N ALA A 146 -4.38 4.59 1.70
CA ALA A 146 -3.65 3.31 1.76
C ALA A 146 -2.60 3.33 2.83
N LEU A 147 -1.83 4.40 2.86
CA LEU A 147 -0.78 4.52 3.84
C LEU A 147 -1.45 4.51 5.21
N GLY A 148 -2.60 5.17 5.37
CA GLY A 148 -3.48 5.07 6.55
C GLY A 148 -4.09 3.69 6.86
N LEU A 149 -3.79 2.64 6.08
CA LEU A 149 -4.17 1.28 6.42
C LEU A 149 -3.46 0.81 7.69
N PRO A 150 -4.09 -0.11 8.43
CA PRO A 150 -3.44 -0.78 9.54
C PRO A 150 -2.14 -1.45 9.10
N VAL A 151 -1.06 -1.18 9.83
CA VAL A 151 0.23 -1.84 9.62
C VAL A 151 0.33 -2.99 10.62
N PRO A 152 0.52 -4.25 10.20
CA PRO A 152 0.58 -5.36 11.15
C PRO A 152 1.78 -5.25 12.06
N ILE A 153 1.57 -5.65 13.30
CA ILE A 153 2.60 -5.78 14.31
C ILE A 153 3.38 -7.06 14.01
N GLU A 154 4.71 -6.92 13.92
CA GLU A 154 5.62 -8.08 13.92
C GLU A 154 5.98 -8.45 15.37
N ASP A 155 6.26 -7.44 16.20
CA ASP A 155 6.61 -7.65 17.60
C ASP A 155 6.41 -6.40 18.45
N VAL A 156 6.05 -6.58 19.72
CA VAL A 156 6.06 -5.55 20.77
C VAL A 156 6.91 -6.10 21.89
N HIS A 157 8.00 -5.40 22.20
CA HIS A 157 8.99 -5.85 23.18
C HIS A 157 9.58 -4.65 23.91
N ILE A 158 10.29 -4.93 25.01
CA ILE A 158 11.09 -3.91 25.70
C ILE A 158 12.51 -3.95 25.14
N GLU A 159 13.02 -2.78 24.76
CA GLU A 159 14.42 -2.53 24.38
C GLU A 159 14.89 -1.33 25.22
N ASP A 160 16.02 -1.46 25.91
CA ASP A 160 16.58 -0.42 26.80
C ASP A 160 15.59 0.17 27.83
N GLY A 161 14.68 -0.66 28.34
CA GLY A 161 13.68 -0.25 29.34
C GLY A 161 12.47 0.50 28.76
N GLN A 162 12.39 0.65 27.44
CA GLN A 162 11.26 1.27 26.74
C GLN A 162 10.52 0.24 25.87
N VAL A 163 9.21 0.38 25.73
CA VAL A 163 8.42 -0.46 24.82
C VAL A 163 8.57 0.00 23.38
N HIS A 164 8.96 -0.92 22.51
CA HIS A 164 9.08 -0.74 21.07
C HIS A 164 8.07 -1.61 20.32
N VAL A 165 7.45 -1.04 19.29
CA VAL A 165 6.58 -1.74 18.34
C VAL A 165 7.33 -1.88 17.02
N LYS A 166 7.65 -3.13 16.69
CA LYS A 166 8.19 -3.52 15.40
C LYS A 166 7.06 -3.90 14.45
N THR A 167 7.05 -3.30 13.26
CA THR A 167 6.02 -3.55 12.24
C THR A 167 6.50 -4.54 11.18
N SER A 168 5.58 -5.32 10.59
CA SER A 168 5.90 -6.31 9.55
C SER A 168 6.31 -5.68 8.21
N SER A 169 5.90 -4.44 7.97
CA SER A 169 6.29 -3.63 6.81
C SER A 169 6.75 -2.24 7.26
N ARG A 170 7.28 -1.45 6.33
CA ARG A 170 7.61 -0.05 6.60
C ARG A 170 6.36 0.72 7.00
N HIS A 171 6.42 1.49 8.07
CA HIS A 171 5.30 2.37 8.45
C HIS A 171 5.29 3.69 7.67
N PHE A 172 6.34 3.98 6.88
CA PHE A 172 6.46 5.19 6.05
C PHE A 172 6.32 6.49 6.84
N LEU A 173 6.61 6.47 8.15
CA LEU A 173 6.73 7.70 8.91
C LEU A 173 8.07 8.33 8.54
N LEU A 174 8.04 9.62 8.23
CA LEU A 174 9.24 10.40 8.02
C LEU A 174 9.99 10.46 9.36
N LEU A 175 11.32 10.29 9.33
CA LEU A 175 12.19 10.29 10.52
C LEU A 175 12.36 11.70 11.13
N TRP A 176 11.42 12.60 10.90
CA TRP A 176 11.39 13.89 11.58
C TRP A 176 10.89 13.68 13.02
N PRO A 177 11.47 14.37 14.01
CA PRO A 177 11.16 14.17 15.43
C PRO A 177 9.78 14.72 15.77
N ALA A 178 8.74 14.00 15.34
CA ALA A 178 7.35 14.31 15.59
C ALA A 178 6.68 13.08 16.19
N PHE A 179 6.08 13.28 17.37
CA PHE A 179 5.23 12.26 17.98
C PHE A 179 3.96 12.10 17.15
N VAL A 180 3.61 10.85 16.86
CA VAL A 180 2.39 10.50 16.16
C VAL A 180 1.51 9.66 17.07
N THR A 181 0.24 10.02 17.17
CA THR A 181 -0.73 9.20 17.89
C THR A 181 -1.01 7.91 17.13
N ILE A 182 -0.82 6.78 17.81
CA ILE A 182 -1.14 5.46 17.27
C ILE A 182 -2.11 4.73 18.19
N HIS A 183 -2.89 3.83 17.60
CA HIS A 183 -3.76 2.90 18.31
C HIS A 183 -3.34 1.48 17.93
N LEU A 184 -3.05 0.67 18.92
CA LEU A 184 -2.76 -0.74 18.71
C LEU A 184 -4.07 -1.52 18.87
N ARG A 185 -4.41 -2.36 17.90
CA ARG A 185 -5.67 -3.11 17.89
C ARG A 185 -5.42 -4.59 17.65
N GLY A 186 -6.22 -5.43 18.31
CA GLY A 186 -6.15 -6.88 18.12
C GLY A 186 -4.84 -7.51 18.61
N THR A 187 -4.16 -6.89 19.59
CA THR A 187 -2.91 -7.37 20.17
C THR A 187 -3.11 -8.51 21.19
N GLY A 188 -4.34 -8.70 21.67
CA GLY A 188 -4.66 -9.60 22.77
C GLY A 188 -4.21 -9.11 24.15
N HIS A 189 -3.50 -7.99 24.23
CA HIS A 189 -2.99 -7.44 25.49
C HIS A 189 -3.82 -6.21 25.92
N PRO A 190 -4.50 -6.24 27.09
CA PRO A 190 -5.40 -5.16 27.50
C PRO A 190 -4.69 -3.81 27.67
N GLY A 191 -3.44 -3.83 28.17
CA GLY A 191 -2.63 -2.63 28.30
C GLY A 191 -2.30 -1.93 26.96
N LEU A 192 -2.36 -2.66 25.83
CA LEU A 192 -2.10 -2.10 24.50
C LEU A 192 -3.36 -1.54 23.82
N ASN A 193 -4.55 -1.64 24.44
CA ASN A 193 -5.80 -1.15 23.85
C ASN A 193 -6.04 0.36 24.02
N THR A 194 -5.06 1.09 24.57
CA THR A 194 -5.12 2.54 24.77
C THR A 194 -4.37 3.28 23.64
N PRO A 195 -4.66 4.56 23.38
CA PRO A 195 -3.87 5.37 22.46
C PRO A 195 -2.48 5.66 23.03
N PHE A 196 -1.46 5.56 22.18
CA PHE A 196 -0.07 5.89 22.51
C PHE A 196 0.44 7.02 21.63
N LEU A 197 1.41 7.77 22.14
CA LEU A 197 2.30 8.55 21.29
C LEU A 197 3.44 7.64 20.84
N ALA A 198 3.84 7.75 19.58
CA ALA A 198 4.92 6.96 19.02
C ALA A 198 5.93 7.85 18.30
N LEU A 199 7.20 7.49 18.45
CA LEU A 199 8.32 8.11 17.74
C LEU A 199 8.95 7.06 16.82
N ALA A 200 9.16 7.40 15.55
CA ALA A 200 9.85 6.52 14.60
C ALA A 200 11.35 6.49 14.91
N VAL A 201 11.84 5.33 15.34
CA VAL A 201 13.28 5.09 15.61
C VAL A 201 13.97 4.54 14.37
N GLN A 202 13.29 3.66 13.64
CA GLN A 202 13.74 3.06 12.37
C GLN A 202 12.54 2.92 11.43
N ASP A 203 12.77 2.53 10.17
CA ASP A 203 11.72 2.30 9.15
C ASP A 203 10.56 1.36 9.57
N ARG A 204 10.83 0.49 10.54
CA ARG A 204 9.93 -0.58 11.02
C ARG A 204 9.83 -0.62 12.54
N SER A 205 10.34 0.39 13.25
CA SER A 205 10.42 0.39 14.71
C SER A 205 9.91 1.70 15.28
N LEU A 206 8.96 1.61 16.20
CA LEU A 206 8.30 2.72 16.86
C LEU A 206 8.52 2.63 18.38
N ALA A 207 9.13 3.64 18.99
CA ALA A 207 9.21 3.75 20.44
C ALA A 207 7.89 4.30 21.00
N LEU A 208 7.33 3.67 22.03
CA LEU A 208 6.06 4.06 22.64
C LEU A 208 6.24 5.02 23.81
N TYR A 209 5.33 5.98 23.87
CA TYR A 209 5.21 6.99 24.90
C TYR A 209 3.76 7.07 25.37
N ALA A 210 3.57 7.28 26.67
CA ALA A 210 2.26 7.51 27.26
C ALA A 210 1.65 8.79 26.70
N THR A 211 0.33 8.79 26.51
CA THR A 211 -0.41 10.02 26.19
C THR A 211 -0.43 10.92 27.43
N ALA A 212 0.12 12.13 27.29
CA ALA A 212 0.15 13.11 28.38
C ALA A 212 -1.28 13.41 28.87
N ARG A 213 -1.49 13.39 30.19
CA ARG A 213 -2.79 13.74 30.80
C ARG A 213 -3.07 15.24 30.73
N GLU A 214 -2.03 16.06 30.70
CA GLU A 214 -2.15 17.52 30.69
C GLU A 214 -1.55 18.12 29.40
N PRO A 215 -2.19 19.15 28.82
CA PRO A 215 -1.65 19.87 27.66
C PRO A 215 -0.29 20.49 27.99
N GLY A 216 0.77 20.09 27.27
CA GLY A 216 2.12 20.65 27.43
C GLY A 216 3.09 19.80 28.26
N ALA A 217 2.62 18.76 28.93
CA ALA A 217 3.52 17.81 29.59
C ALA A 217 4.35 17.03 28.56
N LYS A 218 5.62 16.75 28.90
CA LYS A 218 6.52 15.96 28.04
C LYS A 218 6.02 14.51 28.00
N PRO A 219 6.01 13.84 26.82
CA PRO A 219 5.67 12.43 26.72
C PRO A 219 6.64 11.57 27.54
N GLU A 220 6.11 10.69 28.39
CA GLU A 220 6.91 9.74 29.17
C GLU A 220 7.04 8.41 28.43
N PRO A 221 8.22 7.77 28.43
CA PRO A 221 8.40 6.46 27.80
C PRO A 221 7.57 5.40 28.53
N VAL A 222 6.97 4.48 27.77
CA VAL A 222 6.27 3.33 28.36
C VAL A 222 7.31 2.30 28.78
N THR A 223 7.41 2.02 30.09
CA THR A 223 8.40 1.08 30.65
C THR A 223 7.79 -0.24 31.11
N VAL A 224 6.46 -0.34 31.15
CA VAL A 224 5.76 -1.56 31.55
C VAL A 224 5.86 -2.60 30.44
N ALA A 225 6.13 -3.86 30.79
CA ALA A 225 6.16 -4.95 29.82
C ALA A 225 4.78 -5.15 29.18
N LEU A 226 4.67 -4.83 27.89
CA LEU A 226 3.46 -4.97 27.08
C LEU A 226 3.80 -5.78 25.83
N GLU A 227 3.79 -7.10 25.94
CA GLU A 227 4.29 -7.97 24.88
C GLU A 227 3.18 -8.51 23.97
N SER A 228 3.41 -8.49 22.66
CA SER A 228 2.50 -9.03 21.65
C SER A 228 3.24 -9.17 20.32
N SER A 229 2.86 -10.14 19.49
CA SER A 229 3.37 -10.28 18.11
C SER A 229 2.21 -10.40 17.12
N VAL A 230 1.03 -9.92 17.53
CA VAL A 230 -0.20 -9.91 16.72
C VAL A 230 -0.86 -8.54 16.78
N GLY A 231 -1.83 -8.34 15.88
CA GLY A 231 -2.58 -7.11 15.80
C GLY A 231 -2.00 -6.10 14.81
N TYR A 232 -2.49 -4.87 14.91
CA TYR A 232 -2.25 -3.82 13.94
C TYR A 232 -2.01 -2.46 14.60
N VAL A 233 -1.11 -1.71 14.01
CA VAL A 233 -0.87 -0.30 14.29
C VAL A 233 -1.78 0.54 13.39
N HIS A 234 -2.67 1.31 14.01
CA HIS A 234 -3.48 2.32 13.34
C HIS A 234 -2.93 3.70 13.68
N PHE A 235 -2.73 4.53 12.66
CA PHE A 235 -2.22 5.89 12.83
C PHE A 235 -3.39 6.89 12.90
N GLY A 236 -3.40 7.79 13.88
CA GLY A 236 -4.47 8.76 14.09
C GLY A 236 -4.55 9.82 12.98
N ARG A 237 -5.75 10.06 12.41
CA ARG A 237 -5.99 11.11 11.41
C ARG A 237 -6.26 12.47 12.09
N PRO A 238 -5.94 13.64 11.48
CA PRO A 238 -5.41 13.85 10.12
C PRO A 238 -3.90 14.09 10.03
N ARG A 239 -3.20 14.39 11.15
CA ARG A 239 -1.78 14.82 11.14
C ARG A 239 -0.83 13.83 10.46
N CYS A 240 -1.16 12.54 10.43
CA CYS A 240 -0.36 11.52 9.76
C CYS A 240 -0.13 11.76 8.27
N TRP A 241 -0.95 12.57 7.59
CA TRP A 241 -0.77 12.88 6.18
C TRP A 241 0.50 13.68 5.88
N TRP A 242 0.91 14.51 6.84
CA TRP A 242 2.14 15.31 6.75
C TRP A 242 3.37 14.56 7.23
N HIS A 243 3.17 13.58 8.12
CA HIS A 243 4.27 12.79 8.69
C HIS A 243 4.52 11.46 7.98
N ARG A 244 3.69 11.10 6.99
CA ARG A 244 3.90 9.89 6.17
C ARG A 244 4.23 10.24 4.75
N GLY A 245 5.18 9.51 4.18
CA GLY A 245 5.71 9.80 2.86
C GLY A 245 6.30 8.60 2.16
N ILE A 246 6.29 8.64 0.83
CA ILE A 246 6.96 7.66 -0.03
C ILE A 246 8.27 8.30 -0.49
N LEU A 247 9.38 7.55 -0.43
CA LEU A 247 10.72 8.04 -0.77
C LEU A 247 11.16 9.28 0.06
N GLY A 248 10.68 9.41 1.29
CA GLY A 248 11.02 10.53 2.17
C GLY A 248 10.27 11.84 1.87
N VAL A 249 9.35 11.85 0.90
CA VAL A 249 8.51 13.03 0.59
C VAL A 249 7.14 12.87 1.26
N PRO A 250 6.69 13.83 2.10
CA PRO A 250 5.34 13.81 2.67
C PRO A 250 4.28 13.61 1.58
N SER A 251 3.30 12.74 1.82
CA SER A 251 2.26 12.43 0.83
C SER A 251 1.52 13.67 0.35
N GLY A 252 1.31 14.65 1.24
CA GLY A 252 0.74 15.96 0.89
C GLY A 252 1.62 16.76 -0.07
N MET A 253 2.94 16.79 0.14
CA MET A 253 3.88 17.46 -0.76
C MET A 253 3.99 16.75 -2.11
N ALA A 254 4.03 15.41 -2.11
CA ALA A 254 4.04 14.63 -3.33
C ALA A 254 2.78 14.89 -4.17
N ALA A 255 1.60 14.91 -3.53
CA ALA A 255 0.34 15.25 -4.19
C ALA A 255 0.35 16.68 -4.75
N ALA A 256 0.87 17.65 -4.00
CA ALA A 256 1.00 19.03 -4.46
C ALA A 256 1.96 19.16 -5.65
N LEU A 257 3.12 18.50 -5.61
CA LEU A 257 4.09 18.49 -6.70
C LEU A 257 3.48 17.90 -7.98
N LEU A 258 2.70 16.83 -7.86
CA LEU A 258 2.03 16.22 -9.01
C LEU A 258 0.93 17.09 -9.58
N LEU A 259 0.17 17.80 -8.74
CA LEU A 259 -0.77 18.81 -9.20
C LEU A 259 -0.05 19.93 -9.96
N THR A 260 1.11 20.38 -9.47
CA THR A 260 1.91 21.40 -10.18
C THR A 260 2.49 20.90 -11.50
N CYS A 261 2.98 19.66 -11.55
CA CYS A 261 3.46 19.05 -12.79
C CYS A 261 2.32 18.86 -13.80
N ALA A 262 1.13 18.44 -13.34
CA ALA A 262 -0.05 18.32 -14.18
C ALA A 262 -0.48 19.69 -14.73
N ALA A 263 -0.50 20.74 -13.90
CA ALA A 263 -0.78 22.10 -14.33
C ALA A 263 0.25 22.62 -15.34
N PHE A 264 1.54 22.33 -15.14
CA PHE A 264 2.59 22.72 -16.10
C PHE A 264 2.48 21.95 -17.42
N ALA A 265 2.10 20.68 -17.39
CA ALA A 265 1.84 19.87 -18.59
C ALA A 265 0.63 20.39 -19.39
N VAL A 266 -0.36 21.00 -18.73
CA VAL A 266 -1.47 21.70 -19.42
C VAL A 266 -0.98 22.95 -20.17
N LEU A 267 0.04 23.62 -19.63
CA LEU A 267 0.60 24.85 -20.21
C LEU A 267 1.65 24.57 -21.30
N ALA A 268 2.31 23.41 -21.24
CA ALA A 268 3.23 22.96 -22.28
C ALA A 268 2.46 22.48 -23.53
N LYS A 269 3.04 22.72 -24.71
CA LYS A 269 2.52 22.42 -26.07
C LYS A 269 1.73 21.11 -26.20
N PRO A 270 0.80 21.01 -27.19
CA PRO A 270 -0.24 19.98 -27.20
C PRO A 270 0.35 18.58 -27.29
N VAL A 271 0.34 17.90 -26.15
CA VAL A 271 0.45 16.45 -26.10
C VAL A 271 -0.86 15.88 -26.66
N PRO A 272 -0.82 14.91 -27.59
CA PRO A 272 -2.03 14.28 -28.08
C PRO A 272 -2.88 13.76 -26.91
N PRO A 273 -4.21 14.00 -26.89
CA PRO A 273 -5.06 13.61 -25.77
C PRO A 273 -5.04 12.09 -25.52
N SER A 274 -4.81 11.29 -26.56
CA SER A 274 -4.62 9.84 -26.44
C SER A 274 -3.40 9.45 -25.59
N PHE A 275 -2.30 10.19 -25.68
CA PHE A 275 -1.10 9.94 -24.90
C PHE A 275 -1.31 10.32 -23.42
N ALA A 276 -1.93 11.48 -23.16
CA ALA A 276 -2.27 11.91 -21.80
C ALA A 276 -3.23 10.91 -21.11
N ALA A 277 -4.21 10.40 -21.86
CA ALA A 277 -5.13 9.37 -21.38
C ALA A 277 -4.42 8.05 -21.05
N ALA A 278 -3.57 7.56 -21.96
CA ALA A 278 -2.80 6.34 -21.75
C ALA A 278 -1.85 6.47 -20.54
N ALA A 279 -1.18 7.60 -20.38
CA ALA A 279 -0.29 7.87 -19.24
C ALA A 279 -1.06 7.89 -17.91
N THR A 280 -2.21 8.58 -17.86
CA THR A 280 -3.05 8.64 -16.66
C THR A 280 -3.56 7.26 -16.27
N PHE A 281 -4.03 6.48 -17.24
CA PHE A 281 -4.49 5.10 -17.01
C PHE A 281 -3.36 4.19 -16.52
N ALA A 282 -2.16 4.30 -17.11
CA ALA A 282 -0.99 3.55 -16.67
C ALA A 282 -0.58 3.88 -15.23
N VAL A 283 -0.60 5.17 -14.85
CA VAL A 283 -0.31 5.60 -13.46
C VAL A 283 -1.37 5.09 -12.49
N ALA A 284 -2.65 5.17 -12.85
CA ALA A 284 -3.74 4.64 -12.02
C ALA A 284 -3.65 3.12 -11.84
N LEU A 285 -3.34 2.37 -12.91
CA LEU A 285 -3.10 0.92 -12.83
C LEU A 285 -1.89 0.59 -11.98
N LEU A 286 -0.78 1.32 -12.12
CA LEU A 286 0.41 1.11 -11.31
C LEU A 286 0.13 1.41 -9.83
N ALA A 287 -0.61 2.48 -9.53
CA ALA A 287 -1.04 2.81 -8.18
C ALA A 287 -1.96 1.73 -7.59
N ALA A 288 -2.94 1.25 -8.36
CA ALA A 288 -3.83 0.17 -7.95
C ALA A 288 -3.10 -1.17 -7.76
N ALA A 289 -2.15 -1.50 -8.64
CA ALA A 289 -1.32 -2.70 -8.52
C ALA A 289 -0.40 -2.62 -7.30
N THR A 290 0.24 -1.46 -7.07
CA THR A 290 1.08 -1.20 -5.90
C THR A 290 0.26 -1.25 -4.61
N TRP A 291 -0.95 -0.68 -4.63
CA TRP A 291 -1.92 -0.78 -3.53
C TRP A 291 -2.30 -2.23 -3.24
N ALA A 292 -2.69 -2.99 -4.27
CA ALA A 292 -3.10 -4.39 -4.12
C ALA A 292 -1.93 -5.26 -3.64
N PHE A 293 -0.73 -5.02 -4.16
CA PHE A 293 0.50 -5.68 -3.71
C PHE A 293 0.81 -5.33 -2.25
N HIS A 294 0.69 -4.05 -1.88
CA HIS A 294 0.90 -3.59 -0.52
C HIS A 294 -0.11 -4.25 0.43
N LEU A 295 -1.41 -4.21 0.12
CA LEU A 295 -2.46 -4.90 0.88
C LEU A 295 -2.18 -6.38 1.08
N ARG A 296 -1.78 -7.08 0.00
CA ARG A 296 -1.46 -8.51 0.05
C ARG A 296 -0.24 -8.80 0.92
N ARG A 297 0.81 -7.98 0.83
CA ARG A 297 2.01 -8.13 1.66
C ARG A 297 1.76 -7.77 3.12
N THR A 298 1.05 -6.68 3.39
CA THR A 298 0.68 -6.30 4.75
C THR A 298 -0.37 -7.23 5.35
N ALA A 299 -0.94 -8.20 4.63
CA ALA A 299 -1.86 -9.14 5.23
C ALA A 299 -1.17 -10.27 6.02
N LYS A 300 0.14 -10.52 5.83
CA LYS A 300 0.79 -11.74 6.36
C LYS A 300 2.06 -11.44 7.15
N THR A 301 2.01 -11.61 8.47
CA THR A 301 3.20 -11.62 9.34
C THR A 301 3.93 -12.97 9.24
N ARG A 302 5.21 -13.02 9.65
CA ARG A 302 5.98 -14.29 9.72
C ARG A 302 5.31 -15.27 10.70
N LEU A 303 4.91 -14.80 11.87
CA LEU A 303 4.19 -15.60 12.86
C LEU A 303 2.88 -16.18 12.29
N SER A 304 2.15 -15.42 11.46
CA SER A 304 0.94 -15.92 10.80
C SER A 304 1.21 -17.04 9.80
N GLN A 305 2.34 -16.99 9.09
CA GLN A 305 2.77 -18.08 8.20
C GLN A 305 3.16 -19.31 9.02
N ASP A 306 3.85 -19.12 10.14
CA ASP A 306 4.26 -20.21 11.03
C ASP A 306 3.06 -20.88 11.73
N TRP A 307 2.00 -20.14 12.06
CA TRP A 307 0.73 -20.76 12.49
C TRP A 307 0.16 -21.69 11.43
N GLN A 308 0.16 -21.27 10.16
CA GLN A 308 -0.35 -22.09 9.05
C GLN A 308 0.50 -23.35 8.88
N HIS A 309 1.82 -23.20 8.97
CA HIS A 309 2.76 -24.31 8.86
C HIS A 309 2.60 -25.31 10.01
N TYR A 310 2.59 -24.84 11.27
CA TYR A 310 2.36 -25.69 12.44
C TYR A 310 1.02 -26.40 12.37
N ARG A 311 -0.05 -25.67 12.03
CA ARG A 311 -1.38 -26.25 11.86
C ARG A 311 -1.39 -27.33 10.79
N ALA A 312 -0.81 -27.08 9.62
CA ALA A 312 -0.73 -28.09 8.56
C ALA A 312 -0.01 -29.36 9.03
N ARG A 313 1.09 -29.21 9.79
CA ARG A 313 1.84 -30.33 10.39
C ARG A 313 1.00 -31.12 11.40
N VAL A 314 0.22 -30.45 12.25
CA VAL A 314 -0.69 -31.11 13.20
C VAL A 314 -1.80 -31.86 12.44
N LEU A 315 -2.40 -31.22 11.44
CA LEU A 315 -3.53 -31.79 10.67
C LEU A 315 -3.15 -33.03 9.86
N GLN A 316 -1.87 -33.21 9.52
CA GLN A 316 -1.38 -34.44 8.91
C GLN A 316 -1.44 -35.64 9.86
N ARG A 317 -1.33 -35.41 11.18
CA ARG A 317 -1.29 -36.45 12.21
C ARG A 317 -2.62 -36.64 12.91
N HIS A 318 -3.37 -35.55 13.10
CA HIS A 318 -4.60 -35.55 13.89
C HIS A 318 -5.68 -34.72 13.21
N ARG A 319 -6.93 -35.24 13.24
CA ARG A 319 -8.11 -34.47 12.85
C ARG A 319 -8.66 -33.76 14.09
N PRO A 320 -8.91 -32.43 14.04
CA PRO A 320 -9.50 -31.72 15.15
C PRO A 320 -10.85 -32.36 15.52
N GLN A 321 -10.98 -32.74 16.78
CA GLN A 321 -12.16 -33.44 17.26
C GLN A 321 -12.61 -32.83 18.58
N ALA A 322 -13.84 -32.34 18.62
CA ALA A 322 -14.45 -31.90 19.86
C ALA A 322 -14.61 -33.08 20.81
N CYS A 323 -14.28 -32.89 22.09
CA CYS A 323 -14.51 -33.87 23.14
C CYS A 323 -15.18 -33.19 24.35
N LYS A 324 -15.74 -34.00 25.25
CA LYS A 324 -16.35 -33.46 26.48
C LYS A 324 -15.28 -32.75 27.30
N ARG A 325 -15.63 -31.58 27.83
CA ARG A 325 -14.77 -30.87 28.79
C ARG A 325 -14.45 -31.73 30.02
N GLY A 326 -13.29 -31.51 30.62
CA GLY A 326 -12.79 -32.28 31.76
C GLY A 326 -11.56 -33.10 31.41
N SER A 327 -11.50 -34.33 31.92
CA SER A 327 -10.32 -35.21 31.86
C SER A 327 -9.86 -35.57 30.46
N GLY A 328 -10.75 -35.61 29.47
CA GLY A 328 -10.42 -35.98 28.10
C GLY A 328 -9.72 -34.89 27.28
N ARG A 329 -9.31 -33.78 27.89
CA ARG A 329 -8.64 -32.64 27.20
C ARG A 329 -7.19 -32.44 27.64
N ALA A 330 -6.48 -33.50 28.01
CA ALA A 330 -5.06 -33.40 28.30
C ALA A 330 -4.22 -33.45 27.02
N VAL A 331 -2.99 -32.92 27.12
CA VAL A 331 -1.98 -32.95 26.07
C VAL A 331 -0.73 -33.67 26.57
N LYS A 332 -0.09 -34.44 25.68
CA LYS A 332 1.15 -35.15 26.03
C LYS A 332 2.33 -34.19 26.16
N CYS A 333 3.27 -34.50 27.04
CA CYS A 333 4.45 -33.67 27.32
C CYS A 333 5.22 -33.29 26.05
N HIS A 334 5.42 -34.25 25.14
CA HIS A 334 6.15 -33.97 23.90
C HIS A 334 5.44 -32.99 22.96
N ILE A 335 4.10 -32.90 23.01
CA ILE A 335 3.33 -31.93 22.22
C ILE A 335 3.54 -30.52 22.77
N VAL A 336 3.57 -30.37 24.09
CA VAL A 336 3.85 -29.08 24.75
C VAL A 336 5.26 -28.61 24.40
N ARG A 337 6.25 -29.53 24.43
CA ARG A 337 7.64 -29.24 24.03
C ARG A 337 7.74 -28.90 22.54
N ASP A 338 7.09 -29.67 21.65
CA ASP A 338 7.08 -29.39 20.20
C ASP A 338 6.47 -28.02 19.87
N LEU A 339 5.41 -27.62 20.58
CA LEU A 339 4.83 -26.29 20.46
C LEU A 339 5.84 -25.20 20.85
N HIS A 340 6.49 -25.36 22.00
CA HIS A 340 7.53 -24.43 22.46
C HIS A 340 8.68 -24.33 21.47
N ASP A 341 9.24 -25.47 21.07
CA ASP A 341 10.42 -25.51 20.21
C ASP A 341 10.13 -24.90 18.84
N PHE A 342 8.95 -25.16 18.28
CA PHE A 342 8.53 -24.57 17.00
C PHE A 342 8.39 -23.06 17.07
N PHE A 343 7.78 -22.52 18.14
CA PHE A 343 7.56 -21.08 18.29
C PHE A 343 8.63 -20.37 19.15
N ARG A 344 9.76 -21.02 19.44
CA ARG A 344 10.79 -20.56 20.37
C ARG A 344 11.30 -19.15 20.07
N SER A 345 11.46 -18.81 18.80
CA SER A 345 11.93 -17.49 18.34
C SER A 345 10.96 -16.35 18.66
N TYR A 346 9.67 -16.64 18.82
CA TYR A 346 8.62 -15.70 19.17
C TYR A 346 8.32 -15.69 20.67
N ILE A 347 8.40 -16.86 21.32
CA ILE A 347 8.13 -17.01 22.74
C ILE A 347 9.26 -16.40 23.57
N LYS A 348 10.53 -16.69 23.26
CA LYS A 348 11.69 -16.21 24.07
C LYS A 348 11.46 -16.46 25.57
N ASP A 349 11.37 -15.39 26.37
CA ASP A 349 11.11 -15.41 27.82
C ASP A 349 9.69 -14.96 28.19
N ARG A 350 8.78 -14.91 27.21
CA ARG A 350 7.39 -14.45 27.40
C ARG A 350 6.56 -15.45 28.17
N ASP A 351 5.48 -14.95 28.74
CA ASP A 351 4.61 -15.70 29.63
C ASP A 351 3.48 -16.46 28.90
N MET A 352 2.63 -17.14 29.67
CA MET A 352 1.49 -17.87 29.13
C MET A 352 0.39 -16.95 28.58
N TYR A 353 0.27 -15.70 29.06
CA TYR A 353 -0.67 -14.73 28.47
C TYR A 353 -0.30 -14.46 27.01
N TYR A 354 0.98 -14.24 26.75
CA TYR A 354 1.48 -14.11 25.38
C TYR A 354 1.20 -15.37 24.56
N VAL A 355 1.54 -16.56 25.05
CA VAL A 355 1.33 -17.83 24.33
C VAL A 355 -0.15 -18.07 24.02
N CYS A 356 -1.05 -17.77 24.96
CA CYS A 356 -2.49 -17.92 24.77
C CYS A 356 -3.00 -17.04 23.61
N GLU A 357 -2.73 -15.74 23.66
CA GLU A 357 -3.29 -14.76 22.71
C GLU A 357 -2.57 -14.77 21.35
N ASN A 358 -1.25 -15.02 21.33
CA ASN A 358 -0.42 -14.91 20.13
C ASN A 358 -0.18 -16.25 19.42
N ILE A 359 -0.45 -17.38 20.07
CA ILE A 359 -0.19 -18.71 19.48
C ILE A 359 -1.42 -19.60 19.57
N ILE A 360 -1.93 -19.88 20.77
CA ILE A 360 -3.00 -20.87 20.98
C ILE A 360 -4.31 -20.45 20.34
N LYS A 361 -4.79 -19.24 20.61
CA LYS A 361 -6.00 -18.71 19.99
C LYS A 361 -5.87 -18.67 18.47
N PRO A 362 -4.85 -18.03 17.86
CA PRO A 362 -4.68 -18.05 16.41
C PRO A 362 -4.65 -19.45 15.79
N LEU A 363 -3.97 -20.41 16.41
CA LEU A 363 -3.92 -21.80 15.94
C LEU A 363 -5.30 -22.47 15.93
N THR A 364 -6.08 -22.26 16.99
CA THR A 364 -7.41 -22.88 17.17
C THR A 364 -8.56 -22.11 16.54
N ALA A 365 -8.35 -20.87 16.11
CA ALA A 365 -9.38 -19.97 15.57
C ALA A 365 -10.30 -20.57 14.49
N PRO A 366 -9.80 -21.34 13.50
CA PRO A 366 -10.68 -21.90 12.46
C PRO A 366 -11.67 -22.94 12.97
N TYR A 367 -11.34 -23.62 14.07
CA TYR A 367 -12.16 -24.71 14.64
C TYR A 367 -12.93 -24.27 15.88
N LYS A 368 -12.50 -23.19 16.55
CA LYS A 368 -13.04 -22.72 17.83
C LYS A 368 -13.08 -23.84 18.90
N LEU A 369 -12.03 -24.67 18.92
CA LEU A 369 -11.83 -25.75 19.87
C LEU A 369 -10.69 -25.41 20.84
N SER A 370 -10.54 -26.19 21.91
CA SER A 370 -9.32 -26.17 22.71
C SER A 370 -8.11 -26.65 21.90
N PHE A 371 -6.90 -26.32 22.35
CA PHE A 371 -5.68 -26.80 21.71
C PHE A 371 -5.58 -28.33 21.80
N ALA A 372 -5.95 -28.92 22.93
CA ALA A 372 -5.99 -30.37 23.13
C ALA A 372 -6.85 -31.09 22.08
N GLU A 373 -8.06 -30.56 21.81
CA GLU A 373 -8.97 -31.09 20.78
C GLU A 373 -8.40 -30.96 19.35
N MET A 374 -7.55 -29.95 19.10
CA MET A 374 -6.88 -29.76 17.82
C MET A 374 -5.70 -30.74 17.62
N VAL A 375 -4.91 -31.00 18.65
CA VAL A 375 -3.64 -31.76 18.55
C VAL A 375 -3.77 -33.25 18.85
N GLY A 376 -4.98 -33.74 19.15
CA GLY A 376 -5.21 -35.12 19.56
C GLY A 376 -5.41 -35.20 21.07
N PRO A 377 -6.67 -35.13 21.55
CA PRO A 377 -6.96 -35.12 22.99
C PRO A 377 -6.55 -36.43 23.65
N SER A 378 -6.12 -36.35 24.91
CA SER A 378 -5.79 -37.51 25.74
C SER A 378 -6.45 -37.44 27.12
N ASN A 379 -6.54 -38.58 27.80
CA ASN A 379 -7.00 -38.61 29.18
C ASN A 379 -5.92 -38.01 30.10
N VAL A 380 -6.35 -37.17 31.03
CA VAL A 380 -5.48 -36.58 32.04
C VAL A 380 -4.80 -37.67 32.85
N ARG A 381 -3.49 -37.51 33.04
CA ARG A 381 -2.71 -38.22 34.05
C ARG A 381 -2.29 -37.27 35.16
N TRP A 382 -1.91 -36.06 34.81
CA TRP A 382 -1.50 -35.02 35.74
C TRP A 382 -2.26 -33.73 35.49
N PHE A 383 -2.82 -33.16 36.55
CA PHE A 383 -3.39 -31.82 36.51
C PHE A 383 -2.30 -30.79 36.75
N VAL A 384 -2.24 -29.73 35.94
CA VAL A 384 -1.23 -28.68 36.08
C VAL A 384 -1.84 -27.43 36.69
N SER A 385 -1.36 -27.07 37.89
CA SER A 385 -1.64 -25.78 38.53
C SER A 385 -0.48 -24.82 38.26
N HIS A 386 -0.76 -23.62 37.73
CA HIS A 386 0.30 -22.65 37.42
C HIS A 386 -0.21 -21.22 37.32
N TYR A 387 0.72 -20.27 37.44
CA TYR A 387 0.47 -18.85 37.17
C TYR A 387 0.78 -18.53 35.70
N TRP A 388 -0.15 -17.84 35.02
CA TRP A 388 0.01 -17.46 33.61
C TRP A 388 1.11 -16.43 33.34
N GLY A 389 1.49 -15.61 34.32
CA GLY A 389 2.58 -14.64 34.15
C GLY A 389 3.97 -15.24 34.34
N HIS A 390 4.08 -16.55 34.54
CA HIS A 390 5.36 -17.25 34.55
C HIS A 390 5.89 -17.44 33.12
N CYS A 391 7.20 -17.33 32.95
CA CYS A 391 7.90 -17.58 31.68
C CYS A 391 7.54 -18.96 31.11
N PHE A 392 7.08 -19.01 29.86
CA PHE A 392 6.63 -20.26 29.25
C PHE A 392 7.77 -21.25 29.03
N ARG A 393 9.01 -20.79 28.78
CA ARG A 393 10.17 -21.68 28.70
C ARG A 393 10.37 -22.46 30.00
N HIS A 394 10.41 -21.75 31.13
CA HIS A 394 10.58 -22.36 32.46
C HIS A 394 9.38 -23.26 32.82
N PHE A 395 8.18 -22.91 32.38
CA PHE A 395 7.00 -23.78 32.50
C PHE A 395 7.20 -25.13 31.79
N VAL A 396 7.66 -25.10 30.53
CA VAL A 396 7.90 -26.32 29.74
C VAL A 396 9.02 -27.16 30.34
N GLU A 397 10.12 -26.53 30.77
CA GLU A 397 11.23 -27.20 31.45
C GLU A 397 10.77 -27.89 32.74
N SER A 398 9.94 -27.21 33.55
CA SER A 398 9.38 -27.77 34.79
C SER A 398 8.49 -28.99 34.51
N LEU A 399 7.64 -28.92 33.48
CA LEU A 399 6.80 -30.05 33.08
C LEU A 399 7.63 -31.22 32.55
N GLN A 400 8.69 -30.94 31.81
CA GLN A 400 9.62 -31.97 31.34
C GLN A 400 10.31 -32.66 32.53
N LYS A 401 10.82 -31.89 33.50
CA LYS A 401 11.47 -32.46 34.70
C LYS A 401 10.52 -33.31 35.53
N HIS A 402 9.30 -32.83 35.71
CA HIS A 402 8.25 -33.61 36.34
C HIS A 402 7.95 -34.90 35.55
N ALA A 403 7.82 -34.81 34.22
CA ALA A 403 7.59 -35.98 33.36
C ALA A 403 8.72 -37.02 33.46
N GLU A 404 9.96 -36.56 33.50
CA GLU A 404 11.17 -37.39 33.66
C GLU A 404 11.20 -38.07 35.04
N THR A 405 10.63 -37.44 36.06
CA THR A 405 10.58 -37.95 37.44
C THR A 405 9.48 -39.00 37.62
N VAL A 406 8.28 -38.74 37.10
CA VAL A 406 7.12 -39.63 37.27
C VAL A 406 7.01 -40.70 36.18
N GLY A 407 7.71 -40.51 35.06
CA GLY A 407 7.82 -41.46 33.97
C GLY A 407 9.07 -42.33 34.09
N SER A 408 9.07 -43.48 33.43
CA SER A 408 10.34 -44.17 33.16
C SER A 408 11.19 -43.31 32.19
N ARG A 409 12.51 -43.56 32.13
CA ARG A 409 13.43 -42.85 31.22
C ARG A 409 12.96 -42.83 29.75
N THR A 410 12.15 -43.80 29.33
CA THR A 410 11.64 -43.91 27.94
C THR A 410 10.25 -43.32 27.76
N ASP A 411 9.44 -43.21 28.82
CA ASP A 411 7.99 -42.96 28.70
C ASP A 411 7.58 -41.55 29.12
N TRP A 412 8.53 -40.71 29.53
CA TRP A 412 8.23 -39.35 29.99
C TRP A 412 7.51 -38.51 28.92
N HIS A 413 7.80 -38.75 27.64
CA HIS A 413 7.16 -38.08 26.51
C HIS A 413 5.65 -38.33 26.43
N GLU A 414 5.18 -39.46 26.97
CA GLU A 414 3.79 -39.91 26.91
C GLU A 414 2.96 -39.45 28.12
N GLN A 415 3.58 -38.79 29.12
CA GLN A 415 2.86 -38.23 30.24
C GLN A 415 1.88 -37.16 29.77
N ALA A 416 0.59 -37.32 30.12
CA ALA A 416 -0.50 -36.46 29.69
C ALA A 416 -0.87 -35.44 30.78
N TYR A 417 -0.81 -34.17 30.41
CA TYR A 417 -1.03 -33.03 31.29
C TYR A 417 -2.31 -32.29 30.91
N TRP A 418 -3.17 -32.05 31.89
CA TRP A 418 -4.26 -31.11 31.74
C TRP A 418 -3.76 -29.72 32.13
N ILE A 419 -3.69 -28.81 31.15
CA ILE A 419 -3.10 -27.48 31.30
C ILE A 419 -4.17 -26.47 30.89
N CYS A 420 -4.57 -25.58 31.79
CA CYS A 420 -5.76 -24.75 31.59
C CYS A 420 -5.74 -23.95 30.26
N THR A 421 -4.60 -23.42 29.82
CA THR A 421 -4.47 -22.69 28.54
C THR A 421 -4.68 -23.58 27.31
N LEU A 422 -4.30 -24.86 27.39
CA LEU A 422 -4.34 -25.81 26.28
C LEU A 422 -5.61 -26.66 26.28
N SER A 423 -6.14 -26.94 27.46
CA SER A 423 -7.26 -27.84 27.71
C SER A 423 -8.61 -27.13 27.71
N ASN A 424 -8.68 -25.88 28.17
CA ASN A 424 -9.91 -25.10 28.07
C ASN A 424 -10.09 -24.59 26.63
N ASN A 425 -11.33 -24.58 26.15
CA ASN A 425 -11.67 -23.87 24.94
C ASN A 425 -11.58 -22.34 25.17
N GLN A 426 -10.49 -21.73 24.71
CA GLN A 426 -10.24 -20.28 24.85
C GLN A 426 -11.27 -19.39 24.13
N TRP A 427 -12.15 -19.98 23.32
CA TRP A 427 -13.25 -19.31 22.63
C TRP A 427 -14.58 -19.33 23.41
N GLU A 428 -14.70 -20.19 24.43
CA GLU A 428 -15.91 -20.36 25.25
C GLU A 428 -15.56 -20.38 26.75
N ILE A 429 -14.65 -19.49 27.20
CA ILE A 429 -14.11 -19.52 28.57
C ILE A 429 -15.20 -19.48 29.65
N GLU A 430 -16.25 -18.67 29.49
CA GLU A 430 -17.35 -18.61 30.47
C GLU A 430 -17.99 -20.00 30.69
N ARG A 431 -18.15 -20.77 29.61
CA ARG A 431 -18.63 -22.14 29.67
C ARG A 431 -17.60 -23.06 30.32
N GLU A 432 -16.32 -22.93 29.98
CA GLU A 432 -15.23 -23.71 30.58
C GLU A 432 -15.12 -23.46 32.10
N LEU A 433 -15.47 -22.26 32.59
CA LEU A 433 -15.50 -21.92 34.01
C LEU A 433 -16.80 -22.33 34.72
N GLY A 434 -17.71 -23.01 34.02
CA GLY A 434 -18.93 -23.58 34.62
C GLY A 434 -20.09 -22.60 34.81
N GLY A 435 -20.02 -21.39 34.24
CA GLY A 435 -21.11 -20.41 34.28
C GLY A 435 -21.50 -20.00 35.71
N GLY A 436 -20.51 -19.73 36.57
CA GLY A 436 -20.70 -19.39 37.98
C GLY A 436 -20.79 -20.58 38.94
N ARG A 437 -20.83 -21.81 38.42
CA ARG A 437 -20.76 -23.05 39.22
C ARG A 437 -19.44 -23.76 38.99
N TRP A 438 -18.48 -23.57 39.90
CA TRP A 438 -17.12 -24.06 39.77
C TRP A 438 -17.03 -25.60 39.69
N GLU A 439 -18.00 -26.34 40.25
CA GLU A 439 -18.08 -27.81 40.16
C GLU A 439 -18.34 -28.29 38.73
N LYS A 440 -18.89 -27.40 37.89
CA LYS A 440 -19.14 -27.67 36.47
C LYS A 440 -17.99 -27.22 35.59
N SER A 441 -16.96 -26.59 36.15
CA SER A 441 -15.82 -26.11 35.39
C SER A 441 -14.97 -27.27 34.84
N SER A 442 -14.30 -27.01 33.73
CA SER A 442 -13.44 -27.99 33.05
C SER A 442 -12.25 -28.42 33.92
N PHE A 443 -11.68 -27.51 34.71
CA PHE A 443 -10.58 -27.83 35.62
C PHE A 443 -11.03 -28.72 36.77
N PHE A 444 -12.17 -28.43 37.40
CA PHE A 444 -12.71 -29.27 38.46
C PHE A 444 -13.05 -30.67 37.94
N LEU A 445 -13.72 -30.75 36.79
CA LEU A 445 -14.07 -32.02 36.15
C LEU A 445 -12.83 -32.83 35.75
N ALA A 446 -11.72 -32.19 35.39
CA ALA A 446 -10.47 -32.87 35.07
C ALA A 446 -9.80 -33.41 36.34
N LEU A 447 -9.61 -32.55 37.34
CA LEU A 447 -8.95 -32.88 38.60
C LEU A 447 -9.69 -33.97 39.38
N ARG A 448 -11.02 -33.89 39.45
CA ARG A 448 -11.90 -34.83 40.18
C ARG A 448 -12.39 -36.03 39.35
N SER A 449 -11.82 -36.26 38.17
CA SER A 449 -12.31 -37.30 37.24
C SER A 449 -12.08 -38.75 37.70
N GLY A 450 -11.24 -38.98 38.72
CA GLY A 450 -10.74 -40.31 39.11
C GLY A 450 -9.65 -40.86 38.18
N LEU A 451 -9.40 -40.24 37.01
CA LEU A 451 -8.30 -40.59 36.11
C LEU A 451 -7.01 -39.83 36.44
N CYS A 452 -7.14 -38.66 37.07
CA CYS A 452 -6.01 -37.83 37.45
C CYS A 452 -5.22 -38.49 38.59
N CYS A 453 -3.91 -38.71 38.40
CA CYS A 453 -3.04 -39.33 39.38
C CYS A 453 -2.53 -38.35 40.43
N GLY A 454 -2.42 -37.06 40.11
CA GLY A 454 -1.90 -36.05 41.03
C GLY A 454 -1.92 -34.65 40.41
N THR A 455 -1.41 -33.67 41.15
CA THR A 455 -1.30 -32.28 40.71
C THR A 455 0.16 -31.84 40.66
N ALA A 456 0.60 -31.43 39.48
CA ALA A 456 1.88 -30.77 39.27
C ALA A 456 1.69 -29.25 39.36
N MET A 457 2.17 -28.63 40.43
CA MET A 457 2.19 -27.17 40.58
C MET A 457 3.51 -26.63 40.06
N VAL A 458 3.47 -25.89 38.95
CA VAL A 458 4.66 -25.24 38.41
C VAL A 458 4.90 -23.94 39.16
N LEU A 459 5.99 -23.88 39.91
CA LEU A 459 6.40 -22.73 40.71
C LEU A 459 7.37 -21.84 39.96
N ASP A 460 7.17 -20.54 40.10
CA ASP A 460 8.16 -19.53 39.73
C ASP A 460 9.04 -19.18 40.94
N GLU A 461 10.11 -18.42 40.70
CA GLU A 461 11.07 -17.99 41.75
C GLU A 461 10.42 -17.23 42.91
N ARG A 462 9.20 -16.70 42.72
CA ARG A 462 8.46 -15.94 43.72
C ARG A 462 7.26 -16.70 44.27
N ALA A 463 7.11 -17.98 43.91
CA ALA A 463 5.95 -18.81 44.21
C ALA A 463 4.59 -18.11 43.96
N GLN A 464 4.47 -17.33 42.88
CA GLN A 464 3.25 -16.59 42.56
C GLN A 464 1.99 -17.45 42.46
N PRO A 465 2.01 -18.72 42.01
CA PRO A 465 0.83 -19.58 42.07
C PRO A 465 0.19 -19.61 43.47
N LEU A 466 0.99 -19.62 44.55
CA LEU A 466 0.48 -19.63 45.92
C LEU A 466 -0.15 -18.30 46.38
N ARG A 467 -0.11 -17.26 45.53
CA ARG A 467 -0.74 -15.95 45.77
C ARG A 467 -2.00 -15.75 44.94
N ARG A 468 -2.43 -16.76 44.18
CA ARG A 468 -3.55 -16.68 43.23
C ARG A 468 -4.71 -17.53 43.73
N ALA A 469 -5.89 -16.91 43.86
CA ALA A 469 -7.09 -17.58 44.36
C ALA A 469 -7.43 -18.88 43.60
N TRP A 470 -7.30 -18.88 42.28
CA TRP A 470 -7.55 -20.08 41.46
C TRP A 470 -6.56 -21.22 41.73
N CYS A 471 -5.26 -20.93 41.83
CA CYS A 471 -4.26 -21.94 42.15
C CYS A 471 -4.42 -22.46 43.59
N LEU A 472 -4.77 -21.59 44.54
CA LEU A 472 -5.09 -22.00 45.92
C LEU A 472 -6.34 -22.89 45.98
N PHE A 473 -7.35 -22.59 45.17
CA PHE A 473 -8.50 -23.47 45.02
C PHE A 473 -8.09 -24.84 44.46
N GLU A 474 -7.25 -24.89 43.44
CA GLU A 474 -6.74 -26.15 42.88
C GLU A 474 -5.96 -26.95 43.94
N VAL A 475 -5.07 -26.30 44.71
CA VAL A 475 -4.36 -26.93 45.84
C VAL A 475 -5.32 -27.49 46.87
N LEU A 476 -6.36 -26.72 47.26
CA LEU A 476 -7.37 -27.21 48.20
C LEU A 476 -8.05 -28.48 47.67
N GLN A 477 -8.44 -28.50 46.39
CA GLN A 477 -9.05 -29.69 45.78
C GLN A 477 -8.07 -30.88 45.74
N THR A 478 -6.80 -30.64 45.46
CA THR A 478 -5.73 -31.65 45.50
C THR A 478 -5.60 -32.25 46.91
N LEU A 479 -5.60 -31.43 47.95
CA LEU A 479 -5.49 -31.89 49.35
C LEU A 479 -6.70 -32.72 49.77
N LEU A 480 -7.91 -32.28 49.44
CA LEU A 480 -9.14 -33.03 49.70
C LEU A 480 -9.12 -34.39 48.98
N LEU A 481 -8.74 -34.42 47.70
CA LEU A 481 -8.60 -35.67 46.94
C LEU A 481 -7.58 -36.63 47.53
N THR A 482 -6.48 -36.11 48.09
CA THR A 482 -5.45 -36.94 48.73
C THR A 482 -6.00 -37.65 49.97
N GLN A 483 -6.94 -37.03 50.68
CA GLN A 483 -7.63 -37.64 51.83
C GLN A 483 -8.73 -38.63 51.40
N GLU A 484 -9.42 -38.33 50.29
CA GLU A 484 -10.54 -39.12 49.79
C GLU A 484 -10.10 -40.36 48.98
N SER A 485 -8.93 -40.33 48.34
CA SER A 485 -8.48 -41.37 47.41
C SER A 485 -7.05 -41.82 47.68
N GLY A 486 -6.88 -43.05 48.16
CA GLY A 486 -5.56 -43.63 48.46
C GLY A 486 -4.66 -43.87 47.23
N GLY A 487 -5.19 -43.75 46.00
CA GLY A 487 -4.43 -43.86 44.76
C GLY A 487 -3.95 -42.53 44.18
N PHE A 488 -4.33 -41.40 44.80
CA PHE A 488 -3.96 -40.07 44.35
C PHE A 488 -2.64 -39.63 44.99
N GLN A 489 -1.66 -39.23 44.17
CA GLN A 489 -0.29 -38.91 44.57
C GLN A 489 -0.15 -37.52 45.22
N GLY A 490 -1.23 -36.74 45.26
CA GLY A 490 -1.24 -35.43 45.92
C GLY A 490 -0.57 -34.33 45.10
N LEU A 491 0.05 -33.37 45.80
CA LEU A 491 0.64 -32.16 45.25
C LEU A 491 2.17 -32.32 45.07
N GLN A 492 2.63 -32.15 43.83
CA GLN A 492 4.04 -32.10 43.47
C GLN A 492 4.43 -30.69 43.04
N LEU A 493 5.47 -30.14 43.65
CA LEU A 493 5.98 -28.80 43.38
C LEU A 493 7.10 -28.88 42.34
N CYS A 494 6.86 -28.34 41.16
CA CYS A 494 7.72 -28.46 40.00
C CYS A 494 8.44 -27.14 39.71
N THR A 495 9.74 -27.23 39.45
CA THR A 495 10.59 -26.12 39.00
C THR A 495 11.43 -26.56 37.80
N PRO A 496 12.12 -25.64 37.10
CA PRO A 496 13.06 -26.03 36.05
C PRO A 496 14.23 -26.91 36.56
N GLY A 497 14.51 -26.87 37.87
CA GLY A 497 15.54 -27.69 38.51
C GLY A 497 15.10 -29.13 38.76
N GLY A 498 13.81 -29.37 39.01
CA GLY A 498 13.31 -30.67 39.43
C GLY A 498 11.96 -30.61 40.15
N VAL A 499 11.58 -31.75 40.74
CA VAL A 499 10.40 -31.88 41.60
C VAL A 499 10.86 -31.78 43.05
N LEU A 500 10.48 -30.71 43.75
CA LEU A 500 10.97 -30.41 45.11
C LEU A 500 10.61 -31.50 46.13
N ASN A 501 9.46 -32.16 45.95
CA ASN A 501 9.02 -33.26 46.82
C ASN A 501 10.00 -34.45 46.81
N GLU A 502 10.77 -34.62 45.73
CA GLU A 502 11.71 -35.72 45.54
C GLU A 502 13.15 -35.34 45.94
N GLY A 503 13.35 -34.15 46.52
CA GLY A 503 14.67 -33.66 46.93
C GLY A 503 15.60 -33.32 45.75
N GLN A 504 15.03 -33.06 44.57
CA GLN A 504 15.75 -32.71 43.34
C GLN A 504 15.87 -31.20 43.13
#